data_AF-A1CL72-F1
#
_entry.id   AF-A1CL72-F1
#
_cell.length_a   1.000
_cell.length_b   1.000
_cell.length_c   1.000
_cell.angle_alpha   90.00
_cell.angle_beta   90.00
_cell.angle_gamma   90.00
#
_symmetry.space_group_name_H-M   'P 1'
#
loop_
_entity.id
_entity.type
_entity.pdbx_description
1 polymer ?
#
loop_
_entity_poly.entity_id
_entity_poly.type
_entity_poly.pdbx_seq_one_letter_code
_entity_poly.pdbx_strand_id
1 'polypeptide(L)'
;MARFGGLPSLADQYHSLWSTTTTFLQRASLNSRPRARPIRALILTTIACFFLYLCLSGPFRHTPVNYWLKYPSYHPFNGRPEDSPMLSNGGPAIGRSDTLPNTLRKANPSFHLVLPAGQKNAALCRTITSAMILNYPPPTLVRYGRKLPEGSSEYDYMVDRVTGIYNFLEYTSHVHDDDFVLIADGYNVFFQLPPEVLIQRFQTILRENNAKLRKKYGLATVEHPFRKGLAETLQKYSQRVLFGAGKECFPNLTADAGCVTVPPSSLPPDAYGWKTDTHPQGHLTRPRWLHPGTVIGQAADLKLIYAEVLRFVEEDRHKRGDYLALTQMYGRQEYVRELDRRESSSRFKEWFYRQIGISDAVNIADVSPRLETGHRYEYGIGVDFESRLFFNTRKSKRDIEWLRHHNISKTSSAQMQHGVPREKRLLLPAELFPGRIGNPFQQPVFSKNEQVKPPLNSTLDMLPSTKNHTWRNMPLLTNIHAASIPALIHLDEEKVVEKDGNEWPVKHTERLMRDTWWSKMWYQPWARALLRKYVRSPTGFDAAQSALLGGQDWWDLRGGKGGVWTDKGEWIDYAEVCTGFEEEVFDDELGRWGAEGGDTDEPLYNQFGKLIKGKEEQVGSS
;
A
#
# COMPACT_ATOMS: atom_id res chain seq x y z
N MET A 1 -55.15 60.27 50.67
CA MET A 1 -53.82 60.92 50.71
C MET A 1 -52.75 59.84 50.66
N ALA A 2 -51.69 60.08 49.88
CA ALA A 2 -50.45 59.29 49.71
C ALA A 2 -50.64 57.89 49.07
N ARG A 3 -50.29 57.63 47.80
CA ARG A 3 -48.99 57.70 47.05
C ARG A 3 -47.90 56.75 47.58
N PHE A 4 -47.50 55.84 46.68
CA PHE A 4 -46.15 55.44 46.24
C PHE A 4 -45.02 55.46 47.29
N GLY A 5 -44.16 54.46 47.41
CA GLY A 5 -43.85 53.32 46.56
C GLY A 5 -42.54 52.70 47.07
N GLY A 6 -42.14 51.57 46.49
CA GLY A 6 -40.85 50.95 46.76
C GLY A 6 -40.74 49.57 46.15
N LEU A 7 -40.21 49.50 44.92
CA LEU A 7 -39.65 48.27 44.35
C LEU A 7 -38.34 47.93 45.09
N PRO A 8 -38.04 46.62 45.28
CA PRO A 8 -36.71 46.18 44.88
C PRO A 8 -36.66 44.82 44.14
N SER A 9 -35.70 44.79 43.22
CA SER A 9 -34.84 43.69 42.72
C SER A 9 -35.42 42.43 42.05
N LEU A 10 -35.09 42.34 40.75
CA LEU A 10 -35.05 41.21 39.83
C LEU A 10 -34.09 40.09 40.30
N ALA A 11 -34.45 39.35 41.35
CA ALA A 11 -33.70 38.14 41.76
C ALA A 11 -34.54 36.87 41.91
N ASP A 12 -35.88 36.95 42.03
CA ASP A 12 -36.70 35.76 42.38
C ASP A 12 -37.71 35.33 41.32
N GLN A 13 -37.47 35.66 40.05
CA GLN A 13 -38.42 35.40 38.95
C GLN A 13 -37.94 34.41 37.88
N TYR A 14 -37.02 33.49 38.22
CA TYR A 14 -36.57 32.44 37.29
C TYR A 14 -36.65 30.98 37.80
N HIS A 15 -37.23 30.75 38.98
CA HIS A 15 -37.35 29.40 39.55
C HIS A 15 -38.76 28.82 39.70
N SER A 16 -39.82 29.47 39.18
CA SER A 16 -41.20 28.95 39.31
C SER A 16 -41.94 28.60 38.01
N LEU A 17 -41.25 28.53 36.86
CA LEU A 17 -41.86 28.16 35.57
C LEU A 17 -41.42 26.79 35.01
N TRP A 18 -40.68 26.00 35.79
CA TRP A 18 -40.20 24.66 35.38
C TRP A 18 -40.77 23.50 36.20
N SER A 19 -41.78 23.73 37.06
CA SER A 19 -42.40 22.67 37.87
C SER A 19 -43.86 22.37 37.52
N THR A 20 -44.47 23.07 36.56
CA THR A 20 -45.87 22.88 36.16
C THR A 20 -46.06 22.20 34.80
N THR A 21 -45.01 22.02 34.00
CA THR A 21 -45.06 21.25 32.74
C THR A 21 -44.74 19.77 32.91
N THR A 22 -44.16 19.36 34.05
CA THR A 22 -43.78 17.97 34.33
C THR A 22 -44.85 17.15 35.05
N THR A 23 -45.84 17.79 35.70
CA THR A 23 -46.91 17.07 36.40
C THR A 23 -48.09 16.66 35.51
N PHE A 24 -48.28 17.31 34.35
CA PHE A 24 -49.34 16.91 33.41
C PHE A 24 -48.94 15.71 32.53
N LEU A 25 -47.65 15.57 32.20
CA LEU A 25 -47.14 14.43 31.44
C LEU A 25 -46.98 13.17 32.30
N GLN A 26 -46.71 13.30 33.60
CA GLN A 26 -46.63 12.12 34.49
C GLN A 26 -48.00 11.57 34.90
N ARG A 27 -49.05 12.40 35.00
CA ARG A 27 -50.40 11.93 35.37
C ARG A 27 -51.20 11.28 34.23
N ALA A 28 -50.78 11.43 32.99
CA ALA A 28 -51.38 10.72 31.85
C ALA A 28 -50.80 9.31 31.62
N SER A 29 -49.67 8.97 32.28
CA SER A 29 -48.95 7.70 32.06
C SER A 29 -49.35 6.56 33.02
N LEU A 30 -50.14 6.86 34.04
CA LEU A 30 -50.59 5.89 35.04
C LEU A 30 -52.11 5.98 35.15
N ASN A 31 -52.79 4.90 34.77
CA ASN A 31 -54.25 4.72 34.69
C ASN A 31 -54.94 5.34 33.48
N SER A 32 -54.62 4.81 32.30
CA SER A 32 -55.63 4.63 31.26
C SER A 32 -55.23 3.41 30.41
N ARG A 33 -55.82 2.25 30.70
CA ARG A 33 -55.86 1.13 29.76
C ARG A 33 -56.51 1.65 28.48
N PRO A 34 -55.78 1.76 27.35
CA PRO A 34 -56.40 2.23 26.15
C PRO A 34 -57.24 1.05 25.63
N ARG A 35 -58.57 1.13 25.74
CA ARG A 35 -59.47 0.35 24.89
C ARG A 35 -59.27 0.85 23.46
N ALA A 36 -58.18 0.42 22.82
CA ALA A 36 -57.65 1.05 21.61
C ALA A 36 -57.30 0.00 20.54
N ARG A 37 -58.22 -0.93 20.28
CA ARG A 37 -58.23 -1.65 19.00
C ARG A 37 -58.27 -0.67 17.81
N PRO A 38 -59.07 0.42 17.79
CA PRO A 38 -59.12 1.30 16.62
C PRO A 38 -57.83 2.11 16.42
N ILE A 39 -57.20 2.62 17.47
CA ILE A 39 -55.97 3.43 17.33
C ILE A 39 -54.77 2.56 16.94
N ARG A 40 -54.63 1.36 17.52
CA ARG A 40 -53.59 0.41 17.08
C ARG A 40 -53.83 -0.04 15.64
N ALA A 41 -55.09 -0.30 15.26
CA ALA A 41 -55.43 -0.63 13.87
C ALA A 41 -55.11 0.54 12.93
N LEU A 42 -55.39 1.78 13.32
CA LEU A 42 -55.14 2.97 12.50
C LEU A 42 -53.63 3.26 12.33
N ILE A 43 -52.82 3.02 13.37
CA ILE A 43 -51.35 3.09 13.27
C ILE A 43 -50.82 1.96 12.40
N LEU A 44 -51.32 0.73 12.57
CA LEU A 44 -50.90 -0.40 11.75
C LEU A 44 -51.34 -0.25 10.28
N THR A 45 -52.52 0.32 10.01
CA THR A 45 -52.98 0.58 8.63
C THR A 45 -52.26 1.75 8.00
N THR A 46 -51.91 2.80 8.74
CA THR A 46 -51.08 3.90 8.21
C THR A 46 -49.66 3.43 7.91
N ILE A 47 -49.06 2.61 8.78
CA ILE A 47 -47.79 1.93 8.51
C ILE A 47 -47.94 1.01 7.29
N ALA A 48 -48.97 0.16 7.24
CA ALA A 48 -49.21 -0.74 6.12
C ALA A 48 -49.43 0.01 4.80
N CYS A 49 -50.24 1.07 4.78
CA CYS A 49 -50.49 1.92 3.61
C CYS A 49 -49.23 2.69 3.19
N PHE A 50 -48.38 3.13 4.13
CA PHE A 50 -47.08 3.73 3.82
C PHE A 50 -46.14 2.70 3.18
N PHE A 51 -46.09 1.47 3.71
CA PHE A 51 -45.35 0.37 3.08
C PHE A 51 -45.93 -0.02 1.72
N LEU A 52 -47.26 -0.04 1.57
CA LEU A 52 -47.94 -0.36 0.31
C LEU A 52 -47.73 0.73 -0.74
N TYR A 53 -47.76 2.01 -0.35
CA TYR A 53 -47.44 3.15 -1.21
C TYR A 53 -45.96 3.14 -1.63
N LEU A 54 -45.04 2.79 -0.74
CA LEU A 54 -43.62 2.62 -1.07
C LEU A 54 -43.36 1.41 -1.98
N CYS A 55 -44.13 0.33 -1.84
CA CYS A 55 -44.06 -0.83 -2.73
C CYS A 55 -44.73 -0.56 -4.10
N LEU A 56 -45.80 0.23 -4.13
CA LEU A 56 -46.56 0.58 -5.35
C LEU A 56 -45.98 1.77 -6.10
N SER A 57 -45.14 2.60 -5.47
CA SER A 57 -44.26 3.55 -6.16
C SER A 57 -43.09 2.81 -6.83
N GLY A 58 -43.44 1.82 -7.65
CA GLY A 58 -42.57 1.23 -8.65
C GLY A 58 -42.20 2.28 -9.71
N PRO A 59 -41.06 2.11 -10.38
CA PRO A 59 -40.43 3.17 -11.15
C PRO A 59 -41.30 3.65 -12.32
N PHE A 60 -41.25 4.96 -12.60
CA PHE A 60 -41.46 5.47 -13.95
C PHE A 60 -40.66 4.59 -14.91
N ARG A 61 -41.32 4.12 -15.99
CA ARG A 61 -40.77 3.26 -17.04
C ARG A 61 -39.49 3.85 -17.64
N HIS A 62 -38.35 3.58 -17.04
CA HIS A 62 -37.05 3.65 -17.70
C HIS A 62 -36.62 2.21 -17.97
N THR A 63 -36.22 1.95 -19.21
CA THR A 63 -35.55 0.70 -19.56
C THR A 63 -34.29 0.58 -18.70
N PRO A 64 -34.14 -0.49 -17.89
CA PRO A 64 -33.01 -0.62 -17.00
C PRO A 64 -31.71 -0.62 -17.81
N VAL A 65 -30.82 0.33 -17.53
CA VAL A 65 -29.54 0.44 -18.25
C VAL A 65 -28.58 -0.57 -17.64
N ASN A 66 -28.15 -1.56 -18.43
CA ASN A 66 -27.10 -2.46 -18.00
C ASN A 66 -25.73 -1.78 -18.14
N TYR A 67 -25.29 -1.09 -17.07
CA TYR A 67 -24.02 -0.37 -17.05
C TYR A 67 -22.81 -1.29 -17.25
N TRP A 68 -22.89 -2.54 -16.80
CA TRP A 68 -21.83 -3.54 -16.97
C TRP A 68 -21.59 -3.89 -18.46
N LEU A 69 -22.65 -3.89 -19.27
CA LEU A 69 -22.55 -4.03 -20.74
C LEU A 69 -22.23 -2.71 -21.45
N LYS A 70 -22.82 -1.60 -20.99
CA LYS A 70 -22.59 -0.26 -21.57
C LYS A 70 -21.12 0.17 -21.45
N TYR A 71 -20.50 -0.15 -20.32
CA TYR A 71 -19.09 0.07 -20.03
C TYR A 71 -18.45 -1.30 -19.76
N PRO A 72 -17.93 -1.99 -20.79
CA PRO A 72 -17.48 -3.37 -20.68
C PRO A 72 -16.52 -3.55 -19.51
N SER A 73 -16.95 -4.29 -18.49
CA SER A 73 -16.22 -4.46 -17.23
C SER A 73 -15.62 -5.84 -17.05
N TYR A 74 -15.60 -6.66 -18.12
CA TYR A 74 -14.95 -7.95 -18.10
C TYR A 74 -13.42 -7.77 -18.12
N HIS A 75 -12.73 -8.52 -17.26
CA HIS A 75 -11.28 -8.59 -17.31
C HIS A 75 -10.86 -9.54 -18.43
N PRO A 76 -9.84 -9.17 -19.24
CA PRO A 76 -9.39 -10.02 -20.34
C PRO A 76 -8.64 -11.28 -19.86
N PHE A 77 -8.28 -11.34 -18.56
CA PHE A 77 -7.55 -12.45 -17.95
C PHE A 77 -8.43 -13.16 -16.91
N ASN A 78 -8.54 -14.49 -17.04
CA ASN A 78 -9.43 -15.30 -16.18
C ASN A 78 -8.83 -15.62 -14.80
N GLY A 79 -7.50 -15.55 -14.65
CA GLY A 79 -6.80 -15.85 -13.40
C GLY A 79 -7.10 -14.83 -12.31
N ARG A 80 -7.32 -15.29 -11.07
CA ARG A 80 -7.56 -14.43 -9.90
C ARG A 80 -6.27 -14.28 -9.08
N PRO A 81 -5.74 -13.06 -8.88
CA PRO A 81 -4.50 -12.86 -8.14
C PRO A 81 -4.57 -13.42 -6.71
N GLU A 82 -5.73 -13.32 -6.05
CA GLU A 82 -5.95 -13.82 -4.69
C GLU A 82 -5.86 -15.35 -4.55
N ASP A 83 -6.01 -16.09 -5.65
CA ASP A 83 -5.96 -17.55 -5.72
C ASP A 83 -4.66 -18.07 -6.35
N SER A 84 -3.76 -17.17 -6.78
CA SER A 84 -2.47 -17.52 -7.36
C SER A 84 -1.56 -18.23 -6.33
N PRO A 85 -0.93 -19.37 -6.67
CA PRO A 85 -0.09 -20.13 -5.75
C PRO A 85 1.32 -19.50 -5.60
N MET A 86 1.42 -18.26 -5.13
CA MET A 86 2.71 -17.58 -4.98
C MET A 86 3.56 -18.14 -3.84
N LEU A 87 2.94 -18.48 -2.72
CA LEU A 87 3.62 -18.96 -1.53
C LEU A 87 3.50 -20.49 -1.46
N SER A 88 4.62 -21.19 -1.60
CA SER A 88 4.65 -22.64 -1.39
C SER A 88 4.45 -22.97 0.09
N ASN A 89 3.31 -23.57 0.44
CA ASN A 89 3.10 -24.21 1.73
C ASN A 89 3.96 -25.49 1.76
N GLY A 90 5.21 -25.39 2.23
CA GLY A 90 6.22 -26.45 2.35
C GLY A 90 5.83 -27.85 1.83
N GLY A 91 6.40 -28.24 0.70
CA GLY A 91 6.35 -29.61 0.14
C GLY A 91 7.73 -30.28 0.18
N PRO A 92 7.81 -31.62 0.05
CA PRO A 92 8.65 -32.49 0.87
C PRO A 92 10.15 -32.25 0.68
N ALA A 93 10.91 -32.40 1.78
CA ALA A 93 12.33 -32.67 1.72
C ALA A 93 12.52 -33.98 0.94
N ILE A 94 12.97 -33.89 -0.31
CA ILE A 94 13.54 -35.05 -1.01
C ILE A 94 14.68 -35.51 -0.10
N GLY A 95 14.52 -36.70 0.49
CA GLY A 95 15.58 -37.34 1.26
C GLY A 95 16.81 -37.44 0.36
N ARG A 96 18.00 -37.28 0.94
CA ARG A 96 19.31 -37.27 0.30
C ARG A 96 19.62 -38.56 -0.47
N SER A 97 18.88 -38.81 -1.54
CA SER A 97 19.08 -39.79 -2.59
C SER A 97 19.07 -38.99 -3.88
N ASP A 98 20.19 -39.04 -4.60
CA ASP A 98 20.65 -38.05 -5.59
C ASP A 98 19.86 -38.04 -6.91
N THR A 99 18.55 -38.25 -6.90
CA THR A 99 17.72 -38.24 -8.12
C THR A 99 16.58 -37.25 -8.00
N LEU A 100 16.78 -36.07 -8.60
CA LEU A 100 15.71 -35.13 -8.93
C LEU A 100 14.75 -35.81 -9.94
N PRO A 101 13.43 -35.82 -9.71
CA PRO A 101 12.49 -36.30 -10.72
C PRO A 101 12.65 -35.49 -12.02
N ASN A 102 12.68 -36.18 -13.16
CA ASN A 102 12.92 -35.63 -14.51
C ASN A 102 11.87 -34.59 -14.99
N THR A 103 10.90 -34.22 -14.15
CA THR A 103 9.78 -33.33 -14.47
C THR A 103 9.56 -32.25 -13.39
N LEU A 104 10.63 -31.69 -12.82
CA LEU A 104 10.53 -30.52 -11.95
C LEU A 104 10.40 -29.25 -12.82
N ARG A 105 9.19 -28.69 -12.88
CA ARG A 105 8.91 -27.37 -13.46
C ARG A 105 8.49 -26.42 -12.35
N LYS A 106 8.95 -25.16 -12.38
CA LYS A 106 8.39 -24.10 -11.53
C LYS A 106 6.89 -24.00 -11.84
N ALA A 107 6.07 -24.36 -10.87
CA ALA A 107 4.61 -24.34 -11.01
C ALA A 107 3.98 -22.99 -10.64
N ASN A 108 4.73 -22.13 -9.93
CA ASN A 108 4.25 -20.87 -9.38
C ASN A 108 4.72 -19.69 -10.23
N PRO A 109 3.93 -18.60 -10.33
CA PRO A 109 4.36 -17.39 -11.02
C PRO A 109 5.58 -16.72 -10.36
N SER A 110 6.25 -15.87 -11.12
CA SER A 110 7.40 -15.09 -10.64
C SER A 110 6.94 -13.84 -9.88
N PHE A 111 7.82 -13.31 -9.05
CA PHE A 111 7.63 -12.05 -8.35
C PHE A 111 8.76 -11.09 -8.72
N HIS A 112 8.41 -9.95 -9.30
CA HIS A 112 9.34 -8.93 -9.78
C HIS A 112 9.24 -7.66 -8.92
N LEU A 113 10.40 -7.10 -8.54
CA LEU A 113 10.48 -5.80 -7.90
C LEU A 113 10.99 -4.77 -8.91
N VAL A 114 10.19 -3.75 -9.20
CA VAL A 114 10.48 -2.72 -10.21
C VAL A 114 10.65 -1.37 -9.52
N LEU A 115 11.82 -0.75 -9.70
CA LEU A 115 12.18 0.54 -9.14
C LEU A 115 12.48 1.53 -10.26
N PRO A 116 11.56 2.46 -10.59
CA PRO A 116 11.85 3.51 -11.55
C PRO A 116 12.88 4.48 -10.97
N ALA A 117 14.11 4.42 -11.48
CA ALA A 117 15.25 5.21 -10.99
C ALA A 117 16.27 5.45 -12.10
N GLY A 118 16.34 6.68 -12.62
CA GLY A 118 17.26 7.03 -13.69
C GLY A 118 18.72 7.21 -13.26
N GLN A 119 18.99 7.52 -11.99
CA GLN A 119 20.32 7.87 -11.49
C GLN A 119 20.59 7.27 -10.11
N LYS A 120 21.87 7.03 -9.81
CA LYS A 120 22.29 6.61 -8.47
C LYS A 120 22.29 7.78 -7.48
N ASN A 121 21.83 7.53 -6.26
CA ASN A 121 21.98 8.41 -5.10
C ASN A 121 21.81 7.60 -3.80
N ALA A 122 22.10 8.23 -2.66
CA ALA A 122 21.97 7.60 -1.34
C ALA A 122 20.55 7.06 -1.05
N ALA A 123 19.51 7.74 -1.53
CA ALA A 123 18.13 7.34 -1.30
C ALA A 123 17.81 6.01 -2.03
N LEU A 124 18.21 5.88 -3.29
CA LEU A 124 18.11 4.64 -4.07
C LEU A 124 18.89 3.51 -3.38
N CYS A 125 20.08 3.80 -2.88
CA CYS A 125 20.89 2.79 -2.20
C CYS A 125 20.26 2.29 -0.90
N ARG A 126 19.58 3.15 -0.12
CA ARG A 126 18.78 2.71 1.02
C ARG A 126 17.60 1.83 0.61
N THR A 127 16.90 2.19 -0.47
CA THR A 127 15.80 1.38 -1.02
C THR A 127 16.29 0.00 -1.46
N ILE A 128 17.34 -0.08 -2.28
CA ILE A 128 17.95 -1.34 -2.74
C ILE A 128 18.45 -2.17 -1.55
N THR A 129 19.16 -1.55 -0.61
CA THR A 129 19.73 -2.26 0.55
C THR A 129 18.63 -2.85 1.43
N SER A 130 17.56 -2.10 1.71
CA SER A 130 16.44 -2.60 2.52
C SER A 130 15.69 -3.74 1.82
N ALA A 131 15.50 -3.67 0.49
CA ALA A 131 14.93 -4.75 -0.30
C ALA A 131 15.77 -6.03 -0.20
N MET A 132 17.09 -5.91 -0.40
CA MET A 132 18.03 -7.03 -0.33
C MET A 132 18.07 -7.68 1.07
N ILE A 133 18.18 -6.88 2.13
CA ILE A 133 18.19 -7.37 3.52
C ILE A 133 16.93 -8.20 3.84
N LEU A 134 15.79 -7.82 3.25
CA LEU A 134 14.50 -8.47 3.45
C LEU A 134 14.22 -9.61 2.46
N ASN A 135 15.19 -10.00 1.64
CA ASN A 135 15.07 -11.03 0.60
C ASN A 135 13.99 -10.76 -0.46
N TYR A 136 13.74 -9.48 -0.80
CA TYR A 136 12.98 -9.18 -2.01
C TYR A 136 13.72 -9.70 -3.25
N PRO A 137 13.00 -9.95 -4.36
CA PRO A 137 13.62 -10.27 -5.63
C PRO A 137 14.64 -9.19 -6.01
N PRO A 138 15.74 -9.53 -6.71
CA PRO A 138 16.70 -8.55 -7.19
C PRO A 138 15.99 -7.40 -7.91
N PRO A 139 16.13 -6.15 -7.43
CA PRO A 139 15.39 -5.04 -8.00
C PRO A 139 15.73 -4.82 -9.48
N THR A 140 14.73 -4.47 -10.28
CA THR A 140 14.93 -3.99 -11.65
C THR A 140 14.85 -2.49 -11.69
N LEU A 141 15.94 -1.83 -12.03
CA LEU A 141 16.00 -0.38 -12.22
C LEU A 141 15.53 -0.03 -13.62
N VAL A 142 14.41 0.69 -13.69
CA VAL A 142 13.81 1.14 -14.94
C VAL A 142 14.33 2.53 -15.30
N ARG A 143 14.72 2.73 -16.56
CA ARG A 143 15.40 3.94 -17.09
C ARG A 143 16.77 4.22 -16.50
N TYR A 144 17.43 3.25 -15.86
CA TYR A 144 18.74 3.47 -15.24
C TYR A 144 19.81 3.89 -16.26
N GLY A 145 20.63 4.88 -15.89
CA GLY A 145 21.67 5.43 -16.75
C GLY A 145 21.16 6.35 -17.86
N ARG A 146 19.84 6.48 -18.03
CA ARG A 146 19.25 7.43 -18.97
C ARG A 146 19.28 8.84 -18.37
N LYS A 147 19.88 9.79 -19.10
CA LYS A 147 19.81 11.22 -18.79
C LYS A 147 18.90 11.90 -19.80
N LEU A 148 17.88 12.60 -19.32
CA LEU A 148 17.10 13.49 -20.17
C LEU A 148 17.91 14.76 -20.48
N PRO A 149 17.64 15.45 -21.60
CA PRO A 149 18.33 16.68 -21.96
C PRO A 149 18.28 17.73 -20.84
N GLU A 150 19.32 18.56 -20.75
CA GLU A 150 19.31 19.71 -19.85
C GLU A 150 18.11 20.62 -20.17
N GLY A 151 17.40 21.06 -19.14
CA GLY A 151 16.15 21.83 -19.28
C GLY A 151 14.87 20.98 -19.40
N SER A 152 14.95 19.65 -19.32
CA SER A 152 13.76 18.79 -19.26
C SER A 152 12.86 19.15 -18.07
N SER A 153 11.56 19.23 -18.33
CA SER A 153 10.54 19.61 -17.36
C SER A 153 10.16 18.45 -16.43
N GLU A 154 9.48 18.74 -15.31
CA GLU A 154 8.90 17.71 -14.43
C GLU A 154 7.96 16.75 -15.19
N TYR A 155 7.26 17.26 -16.22
CA TYR A 155 6.41 16.44 -17.09
C TYR A 155 7.24 15.42 -17.89
N ASP A 156 8.38 15.82 -18.45
CA ASP A 156 9.23 14.94 -19.27
C ASP A 156 9.79 13.77 -18.43
N TYR A 157 10.23 14.05 -17.20
CA TYR A 157 10.66 13.02 -16.25
C TYR A 157 9.52 12.07 -15.87
N MET A 158 8.31 12.60 -15.67
CA MET A 158 7.12 11.80 -15.36
C MET A 158 6.75 10.89 -16.54
N VAL A 159 6.71 11.40 -17.76
CA VAL A 159 6.42 10.61 -18.97
C VAL A 159 7.49 9.55 -19.19
N ASP A 160 8.78 9.88 -19.06
CA ASP A 160 9.87 8.91 -19.23
C ASP A 160 9.76 7.75 -18.22
N ARG A 161 9.39 8.07 -16.97
CA ARG A 161 9.13 7.09 -15.90
C ARG A 161 7.95 6.19 -16.23
N VAL A 162 6.78 6.75 -16.57
CA VAL A 162 5.57 5.97 -16.93
C VAL A 162 5.85 5.07 -18.14
N THR A 163 6.49 5.63 -19.17
CA THR A 163 6.86 4.89 -20.37
C THR A 163 7.83 3.75 -20.04
N GLY A 164 8.80 3.98 -19.14
CA GLY A 164 9.72 2.94 -18.70
C GLY A 164 9.00 1.78 -18.01
N ILE A 165 8.07 2.08 -17.11
CA ILE A 165 7.27 1.07 -16.41
C ILE A 165 6.43 0.28 -17.42
N TYR A 166 5.71 0.97 -18.30
CA TYR A 166 4.90 0.33 -19.32
C TYR A 166 5.73 -0.58 -20.22
N ASN A 167 6.89 -0.11 -20.70
CA ASN A 167 7.77 -0.89 -21.55
C ASN A 167 8.32 -2.13 -20.84
N PHE A 168 8.68 -2.01 -19.55
CA PHE A 168 9.11 -3.15 -18.74
C PHE A 168 8.00 -4.20 -18.66
N LEU A 169 6.76 -3.79 -18.43
CA LEU A 169 5.64 -4.72 -18.33
C LEU A 169 5.31 -5.37 -19.69
N GLU A 170 5.23 -4.57 -20.76
CA GLU A 170 4.75 -5.03 -22.07
C GLU A 170 5.79 -5.83 -22.87
N TYR A 171 7.05 -5.35 -22.90
CA TYR A 171 8.04 -5.83 -23.88
C TYR A 171 9.14 -6.71 -23.29
N THR A 172 9.16 -6.91 -21.98
CA THR A 172 10.19 -7.73 -21.32
C THR A 172 9.83 -9.21 -21.40
N SER A 173 10.65 -9.99 -22.10
CA SER A 173 10.37 -11.40 -22.44
C SER A 173 10.21 -12.35 -21.23
N HIS A 174 10.82 -12.03 -20.09
CA HIS A 174 10.79 -12.84 -18.87
C HIS A 174 9.72 -12.37 -17.86
N VAL A 175 8.89 -11.39 -18.22
CA VAL A 175 7.75 -10.95 -17.42
C VAL A 175 6.49 -11.53 -18.04
N HIS A 176 5.92 -12.52 -17.38
CA HIS A 176 4.69 -13.19 -17.83
C HIS A 176 3.45 -12.52 -17.23
N ASP A 177 2.31 -12.65 -17.92
CA ASP A 177 1.07 -11.99 -17.52
C ASP A 177 0.59 -12.38 -16.12
N ASP A 178 0.82 -13.63 -15.71
CA ASP A 178 0.44 -14.16 -14.40
C ASP A 178 1.43 -13.83 -13.27
N ASP A 179 2.61 -13.31 -13.60
CA ASP A 179 3.63 -12.89 -12.62
C ASP A 179 3.14 -11.73 -11.77
N PHE A 180 3.58 -11.70 -10.51
CA PHE A 180 3.35 -10.57 -9.62
C PHE A 180 4.43 -9.53 -9.83
N VAL A 181 4.04 -8.26 -9.91
CA VAL A 181 4.97 -7.14 -10.01
C VAL A 181 4.66 -6.15 -8.90
N LEU A 182 5.67 -5.85 -8.08
CA LEU A 182 5.66 -4.74 -7.14
C LEU A 182 6.42 -3.57 -7.77
N ILE A 183 5.71 -2.50 -8.10
CA ILE A 183 6.31 -1.25 -8.56
C ILE A 183 6.38 -0.33 -7.34
N ALA A 184 7.58 0.11 -7.00
CA ALA A 184 7.84 0.98 -5.86
C ALA A 184 8.73 2.15 -6.29
N ASP A 185 8.51 3.35 -5.72
CA ASP A 185 9.36 4.51 -5.96
C ASP A 185 10.81 4.16 -5.59
N GLY A 186 11.72 4.31 -6.56
CA GLY A 186 13.12 3.92 -6.39
C GLY A 186 13.89 4.77 -5.38
N TYR A 187 13.41 5.96 -5.04
CA TYR A 187 14.08 6.87 -4.11
C TYR A 187 13.36 6.97 -2.76
N ASN A 188 12.03 6.79 -2.72
CA ASN A 188 11.20 7.16 -1.58
C ASN A 188 10.59 5.98 -0.83
N VAL A 189 11.26 4.83 -0.81
CA VAL A 189 10.71 3.62 -0.19
C VAL A 189 11.70 2.96 0.75
N PHE A 190 11.25 2.62 1.96
CA PHE A 190 11.93 1.69 2.86
C PHE A 190 11.10 0.41 3.01
N PHE A 191 11.74 -0.74 2.78
CA PHE A 191 11.13 -2.04 3.06
C PHE A 191 11.29 -2.37 4.54
N GLN A 192 10.21 -2.80 5.19
CA GLN A 192 10.21 -3.14 6.62
C GLN A 192 10.00 -4.64 6.88
N LEU A 193 9.16 -5.30 6.07
CA LEU A 193 8.79 -6.72 6.25
C LEU A 193 9.12 -7.55 5.00
N PRO A 194 9.37 -8.87 5.16
CA PRO A 194 9.70 -9.78 4.05
C PRO A 194 8.59 -9.88 2.98
N PRO A 195 8.93 -10.26 1.73
CA PRO A 195 7.98 -10.31 0.62
C PRO A 195 6.86 -11.34 0.84
N GLU A 196 7.07 -12.40 1.62
CA GLU A 196 6.03 -13.41 1.92
C GLU A 196 4.87 -12.80 2.68
N VAL A 197 5.19 -11.94 3.64
CA VAL A 197 4.20 -11.21 4.44
C VAL A 197 3.43 -10.24 3.54
N LEU A 198 4.12 -9.59 2.61
CA LEU A 198 3.52 -8.69 1.63
C LEU A 198 2.55 -9.43 0.71
N ILE A 199 3.00 -10.50 0.07
CA ILE A 199 2.18 -11.29 -0.87
C ILE A 199 0.97 -11.88 -0.15
N GLN A 200 1.17 -12.46 1.04
CA GLN A 200 0.09 -13.04 1.85
C GLN A 200 -0.98 -11.98 2.18
N ARG A 201 -0.56 -10.78 2.57
CA ARG A 201 -1.47 -9.67 2.89
C ARG A 201 -2.19 -9.16 1.65
N PHE A 202 -1.49 -8.99 0.54
CA PHE A 202 -2.08 -8.57 -0.74
C PHE A 202 -3.21 -9.52 -1.14
N GLN A 203 -2.94 -10.82 -1.21
CA GLN A 203 -3.96 -11.80 -1.58
C GLN A 203 -5.11 -11.87 -0.56
N THR A 204 -4.83 -11.69 0.73
CA THR A 204 -5.86 -11.66 1.77
C THR A 204 -6.78 -10.44 1.62
N ILE A 205 -6.22 -9.25 1.38
CA ILE A 205 -6.99 -8.02 1.15
C ILE A 205 -7.87 -8.15 -0.09
N LEU A 206 -7.32 -8.70 -1.18
CA LEU A 206 -8.11 -8.97 -2.39
C LEU A 206 -9.27 -9.94 -2.11
N ARG A 207 -9.02 -11.05 -1.41
CA ARG A 207 -10.07 -12.01 -1.01
C ARG A 207 -11.18 -11.34 -0.20
N GLU A 208 -10.81 -10.56 0.82
CA GLU A 208 -11.75 -9.83 1.67
C GLU A 208 -12.58 -8.81 0.88
N ASN A 209 -11.94 -8.01 0.03
CA ASN A 209 -12.62 -6.96 -0.73
C ASN A 209 -13.44 -7.52 -1.90
N ASN A 210 -12.97 -8.56 -2.59
CA ASN A 210 -13.72 -9.22 -3.66
C ASN A 210 -14.95 -9.93 -3.11
N ALA A 211 -14.90 -10.49 -1.90
CA ALA A 211 -16.11 -10.99 -1.23
C ALA A 211 -17.12 -9.87 -0.94
N LYS A 212 -16.68 -8.69 -0.50
CA LYS A 212 -17.55 -7.52 -0.30
C LYS A 212 -18.15 -7.04 -1.62
N LEU A 213 -17.35 -6.93 -2.68
CA LEU A 213 -17.80 -6.54 -4.02
C LEU A 213 -18.84 -7.53 -4.57
N ARG A 214 -18.58 -8.83 -4.45
CA ARG A 214 -19.53 -9.88 -4.85
C ARG A 214 -20.86 -9.75 -4.10
N LYS A 215 -20.82 -9.51 -2.79
CA LYS A 215 -22.02 -9.30 -1.97
C LYS A 215 -22.77 -8.02 -2.37
N LYS A 216 -22.04 -6.97 -2.76
CA LYS A 216 -22.60 -5.66 -3.11
C LYS A 216 -23.22 -5.64 -4.51
N TYR A 217 -22.55 -6.23 -5.50
CA TYR A 217 -22.91 -6.09 -6.92
C TYR A 217 -23.42 -7.38 -7.59
N GLY A 218 -23.13 -8.54 -6.99
CA GLY A 218 -23.56 -9.83 -7.51
C GLY A 218 -22.71 -10.36 -8.67
N LEU A 219 -23.35 -11.20 -9.49
CA LEU A 219 -22.75 -11.89 -10.62
C LEU A 219 -23.35 -11.38 -11.94
N ALA A 220 -22.60 -11.49 -13.03
CA ALA A 220 -23.05 -11.27 -14.39
C ALA A 220 -22.90 -12.57 -15.20
N THR A 221 -23.86 -12.81 -16.09
CA THR A 221 -23.80 -13.90 -17.05
C THR A 221 -23.27 -13.35 -18.37
N VAL A 222 -22.21 -13.94 -18.89
CA VAL A 222 -21.58 -13.55 -20.15
C VAL A 222 -21.86 -14.63 -21.19
N GLU A 223 -22.43 -14.23 -22.32
CA GLU A 223 -22.60 -15.10 -23.48
C GLU A 223 -21.43 -14.86 -24.44
N HIS A 224 -20.66 -15.90 -24.73
CA HIS A 224 -19.54 -15.77 -25.66
C HIS A 224 -20.05 -15.69 -27.11
N PRO A 225 -19.74 -14.62 -27.87
CA PRO A 225 -20.21 -14.47 -29.25
C PRO A 225 -19.72 -15.59 -30.19
N PHE A 226 -18.58 -16.23 -29.86
CA PHE A 226 -17.95 -17.28 -30.67
C PHE A 226 -18.21 -18.71 -30.15
N ARG A 227 -18.89 -18.88 -29.01
CA ARG A 227 -19.30 -20.20 -28.48
C ARG A 227 -20.76 -20.15 -28.03
N LYS A 228 -21.68 -20.36 -28.99
CA LYS A 228 -23.11 -20.49 -28.70
C LYS A 228 -23.34 -21.59 -27.65
N GLY A 229 -23.97 -21.25 -26.53
CA GLY A 229 -24.36 -22.18 -25.47
C GLY A 229 -23.46 -22.25 -24.24
N LEU A 230 -22.31 -21.56 -24.22
CA LEU A 230 -21.45 -21.47 -23.04
C LEU A 230 -21.71 -20.12 -22.32
N ALA A 231 -22.70 -20.09 -21.43
CA ALA A 231 -22.95 -18.95 -20.56
C ALA A 231 -22.06 -19.07 -19.31
N GLU A 232 -21.08 -18.19 -19.17
CA GLU A 232 -20.21 -18.15 -17.99
C GLU A 232 -20.76 -17.16 -16.97
N THR A 233 -20.84 -17.58 -15.70
CA THR A 233 -21.24 -16.68 -14.60
C THR A 233 -20.00 -16.14 -13.92
N LEU A 234 -19.75 -14.84 -14.08
CA LEU A 234 -18.60 -14.13 -13.54
C LEU A 234 -19.01 -13.15 -12.46
N GLN A 235 -18.09 -12.82 -11.56
CA GLN A 235 -18.28 -11.71 -10.62
C GLN A 235 -18.23 -10.40 -11.40
N LYS A 236 -19.18 -9.48 -11.14
CA LYS A 236 -19.29 -8.23 -11.91
C LYS A 236 -18.04 -7.35 -11.82
N TYR A 237 -17.53 -7.17 -10.59
CA TYR A 237 -16.39 -6.30 -10.29
C TYR A 237 -15.45 -6.96 -9.28
N SER A 238 -14.15 -6.84 -9.50
CA SER A 238 -13.10 -7.39 -8.63
C SER A 238 -11.93 -6.43 -8.53
N GLN A 239 -11.36 -6.28 -7.34
CA GLN A 239 -10.02 -5.73 -7.16
C GLN A 239 -8.98 -6.77 -7.54
N ARG A 240 -7.97 -6.34 -8.28
CA ARG A 240 -6.88 -7.16 -8.82
C ARG A 240 -5.51 -6.51 -8.57
N VAL A 241 -5.49 -5.19 -8.43
CA VAL A 241 -4.30 -4.38 -8.18
C VAL A 241 -4.53 -3.54 -6.93
N LEU A 242 -3.50 -3.34 -6.13
CA LEU A 242 -3.60 -2.59 -4.89
C LEU A 242 -2.55 -1.47 -4.85
N PHE A 243 -3.02 -0.23 -4.75
CA PHE A 243 -2.20 0.97 -4.58
C PHE A 243 -2.12 1.40 -3.11
N GLY A 244 -1.11 2.21 -2.79
CA GLY A 244 -1.03 2.91 -1.52
C GLY A 244 -2.20 3.90 -1.31
N ALA A 245 -2.62 4.07 -0.06
CA ALA A 245 -3.65 5.03 0.33
C ALA A 245 -3.05 6.35 0.83
N GLY A 246 -3.66 7.46 0.44
CA GLY A 246 -3.36 8.82 0.91
C GLY A 246 -4.52 9.42 1.70
N LYS A 247 -4.19 10.40 2.56
CA LYS A 247 -5.13 11.23 3.33
C LYS A 247 -5.58 12.51 2.62
N GLU A 248 -5.08 12.74 1.41
CA GLU A 248 -5.43 13.86 0.57
C GLU A 248 -5.77 13.33 -0.82
N CYS A 249 -6.81 13.87 -1.43
CA CYS A 249 -7.03 13.66 -2.85
C CYS A 249 -6.04 14.50 -3.67
N PHE A 250 -5.97 14.25 -4.98
CA PHE A 250 -5.24 15.12 -5.89
C PHE A 250 -5.68 16.59 -5.70
N PRO A 251 -4.73 17.54 -5.55
CA PRO A 251 -5.05 18.95 -5.27
C PRO A 251 -5.96 19.57 -6.34
N ASN A 252 -6.87 20.44 -5.94
CA ASN A 252 -7.81 21.15 -6.82
C ASN A 252 -8.83 20.27 -7.59
N LEU A 253 -9.04 19.02 -7.16
CA LEU A 253 -10.04 18.12 -7.75
C LEU A 253 -11.19 17.75 -6.78
N THR A 254 -11.51 18.58 -5.80
CA THR A 254 -12.47 18.23 -4.72
C THR A 254 -13.84 17.76 -5.21
N ALA A 255 -14.32 18.24 -6.36
CA ALA A 255 -15.58 17.84 -6.99
C ALA A 255 -15.42 16.76 -8.10
N ASP A 256 -14.19 16.34 -8.40
CA ASP A 256 -13.93 15.29 -9.40
C ASP A 256 -14.37 13.92 -8.88
N ALA A 257 -14.71 13.03 -9.83
CA ALA A 257 -15.03 11.64 -9.52
C ALA A 257 -13.93 10.98 -8.67
N GLY A 258 -12.65 11.19 -8.98
CA GLY A 258 -11.52 10.64 -8.25
C GLY A 258 -11.46 11.01 -6.76
N CYS A 259 -12.14 12.08 -6.35
CA CYS A 259 -12.21 12.50 -4.94
C CYS A 259 -13.53 12.14 -4.28
N VAL A 260 -14.65 12.24 -5.02
CA VAL A 260 -15.99 12.09 -4.48
C VAL A 260 -16.45 10.63 -4.47
N THR A 261 -16.24 9.92 -5.59
CA THR A 261 -16.89 8.62 -5.86
C THR A 261 -16.17 7.44 -5.23
N VAL A 262 -14.91 7.63 -4.84
CA VAL A 262 -14.10 6.62 -4.19
C VAL A 262 -14.73 6.16 -2.88
N PRO A 263 -14.71 4.87 -2.54
CA PRO A 263 -15.35 4.36 -1.32
C PRO A 263 -14.75 5.00 -0.07
N PRO A 264 -15.52 5.08 1.03
CA PRO A 264 -15.00 5.53 2.32
C PRO A 264 -13.91 4.59 2.84
N SER A 265 -13.01 5.12 3.66
CA SER A 265 -11.97 4.32 4.35
C SER A 265 -12.59 3.19 5.18
N SER A 266 -11.95 2.03 5.24
CA SER A 266 -12.35 0.93 6.12
C SER A 266 -12.01 1.16 7.60
N LEU A 267 -11.22 2.19 7.91
CA LEU A 267 -10.98 2.60 9.29
C LEU A 267 -12.28 3.08 9.95
N PRO A 268 -12.44 2.91 11.28
CA PRO A 268 -13.61 3.38 12.02
C PRO A 268 -13.92 4.87 11.75
N PRO A 269 -15.20 5.28 11.68
CA PRO A 269 -15.59 6.67 11.41
C PRO A 269 -15.11 7.67 12.47
N ASP A 270 -14.69 7.18 13.63
CA ASP A 270 -14.14 7.91 14.76
C ASP A 270 -12.66 7.56 15.01
N ALA A 271 -11.93 7.08 13.99
CA ALA A 271 -10.53 6.65 14.12
C ALA A 271 -9.60 7.68 14.78
N TYR A 272 -9.89 8.98 14.63
CA TYR A 272 -9.19 10.12 15.24
C TYR A 272 -10.08 10.89 16.23
N GLY A 273 -11.10 10.23 16.79
CA GLY A 273 -12.14 10.84 17.62
C GLY A 273 -13.12 11.69 16.82
N TRP A 274 -13.77 12.64 17.48
CA TRP A 274 -14.81 13.49 16.87
C TRP A 274 -14.31 14.43 15.75
N LYS A 275 -12.98 14.61 15.62
CA LYS A 275 -12.35 15.40 14.56
C LYS A 275 -11.97 14.59 13.31
N THR A 276 -12.33 13.31 13.27
CA THR A 276 -12.08 12.44 12.11
C THR A 276 -12.68 13.07 10.85
N ASP A 277 -11.89 13.14 9.77
CA ASP A 277 -12.27 13.68 8.45
C ASP A 277 -12.72 15.16 8.42
N THR A 278 -12.62 15.89 9.53
CA THR A 278 -13.05 17.31 9.63
C THR A 278 -11.90 18.27 9.91
N HIS A 279 -10.70 17.77 10.20
CA HIS A 279 -9.56 18.60 10.57
C HIS A 279 -8.98 19.36 9.36
N PRO A 280 -8.82 20.70 9.42
CA PRO A 280 -8.47 21.53 8.25
C PRO A 280 -7.10 21.22 7.64
N GLN A 281 -6.15 20.72 8.44
CA GLN A 281 -4.81 20.33 7.97
C GLN A 281 -4.73 18.92 7.35
N GLY A 282 -5.82 18.15 7.32
CA GLY A 282 -5.89 16.81 6.73
C GLY A 282 -5.20 15.68 7.52
N HIS A 283 -4.48 15.99 8.61
CA HIS A 283 -3.76 14.95 9.37
C HIS A 283 -4.67 14.03 10.20
N LEU A 284 -5.93 14.39 10.45
CA LEU A 284 -6.94 13.51 11.08
C LEU A 284 -7.95 12.94 10.06
N THR A 285 -7.59 12.98 8.78
CA THR A 285 -8.38 12.36 7.72
C THR A 285 -8.00 10.88 7.63
N ARG A 286 -8.98 10.00 7.47
CA ARG A 286 -8.73 8.59 7.22
C ARG A 286 -8.18 8.42 5.79
N PRO A 287 -7.14 7.59 5.58
CA PRO A 287 -6.66 7.31 4.23
C PRO A 287 -7.79 6.75 3.36
N ARG A 288 -7.98 7.35 2.18
CA ARG A 288 -9.13 7.09 1.31
C ARG A 288 -8.77 7.16 -0.17
N TRP A 289 -7.90 8.08 -0.56
CA TRP A 289 -7.58 8.32 -1.95
C TRP A 289 -6.41 7.47 -2.40
N LEU A 290 -6.39 7.12 -3.68
CA LEU A 290 -5.24 6.45 -4.29
C LEU A 290 -4.05 7.39 -4.23
N HIS A 291 -2.90 6.88 -3.80
CA HIS A 291 -1.64 7.60 -3.87
C HIS A 291 -0.63 6.84 -4.73
N PRO A 292 -0.02 7.48 -5.74
CA PRO A 292 0.97 6.84 -6.60
C PRO A 292 2.28 6.62 -5.84
N GLY A 293 3.14 5.74 -6.36
CA GLY A 293 4.47 5.48 -5.81
C GLY A 293 4.65 4.07 -5.25
N THR A 294 3.57 3.39 -4.88
CA THR A 294 3.62 1.93 -4.60
C THR A 294 2.37 1.24 -5.12
N VAL A 295 2.57 0.15 -5.85
CA VAL A 295 1.49 -0.70 -6.36
C VAL A 295 1.96 -2.15 -6.50
N ILE A 296 1.08 -3.09 -6.17
CA ILE A 296 1.26 -4.52 -6.47
C ILE A 296 0.07 -5.06 -7.24
N GLY A 297 0.34 -5.91 -8.23
CA GLY A 297 -0.67 -6.60 -9.02
C GLY A 297 -0.03 -7.67 -9.91
N GLN A 298 -0.83 -8.39 -10.69
CA GLN A 298 -0.31 -9.19 -11.78
C GLN A 298 0.18 -8.30 -12.93
N ALA A 299 1.20 -8.76 -13.67
CA ALA A 299 1.76 -7.99 -14.78
C ALA A 299 0.67 -7.64 -15.81
N ALA A 300 -0.21 -8.59 -16.15
CA ALA A 300 -1.32 -8.37 -17.09
C ALA A 300 -2.23 -7.20 -16.68
N ASP A 301 -2.57 -7.10 -15.39
CA ASP A 301 -3.44 -6.04 -14.87
C ASP A 301 -2.73 -4.68 -14.84
N LEU A 302 -1.44 -4.68 -14.49
CA LEU A 302 -0.62 -3.47 -14.48
C LEU A 302 -0.36 -2.94 -15.89
N LYS A 303 -0.16 -3.80 -16.90
CA LYS A 303 -0.03 -3.39 -18.31
C LYS A 303 -1.23 -2.55 -18.75
N LEU A 304 -2.44 -3.01 -18.43
CA LEU A 304 -3.67 -2.31 -18.77
C LEU A 304 -3.79 -0.94 -18.10
N ILE A 305 -3.36 -0.84 -16.84
CA ILE A 305 -3.39 0.43 -16.09
C ILE A 305 -2.36 1.39 -16.68
N TYR A 306 -1.10 0.97 -16.81
CA TYR A 306 -0.03 1.85 -17.28
C TYR A 306 -0.16 2.23 -18.76
N ALA A 307 -0.78 1.40 -19.60
CA ALA A 307 -1.17 1.78 -20.96
C ALA A 307 -2.16 2.95 -20.96
N GLU A 308 -3.19 2.91 -20.11
CA GLU A 308 -4.17 3.99 -20.00
C GLU A 308 -3.58 5.25 -19.36
N VAL A 309 -2.69 5.10 -18.37
CA VAL A 309 -1.94 6.23 -17.83
C VAL A 309 -1.08 6.88 -18.92
N LEU A 310 -0.37 6.09 -19.73
CA LEU A 310 0.46 6.60 -20.82
C LEU A 310 -0.39 7.36 -21.85
N ARG A 311 -1.52 6.79 -22.27
CA ARG A 311 -2.48 7.45 -23.15
C ARG A 311 -2.97 8.79 -22.58
N PHE A 312 -3.27 8.83 -21.28
CA PHE A 312 -3.73 10.04 -20.60
C PHE A 312 -2.66 11.14 -20.61
N VAL A 313 -1.40 10.81 -20.28
CA VAL A 313 -0.33 11.81 -20.17
C VAL A 313 0.14 12.33 -21.53
N GLU A 314 -0.06 11.55 -22.60
CA GLU A 314 0.17 12.00 -23.98
C GLU A 314 -0.88 13.04 -24.43
N GLU A 315 -2.13 12.88 -23.99
CA GLU A 315 -3.24 13.80 -24.30
C GLU A 315 -3.25 15.06 -23.42
N ASP A 316 -2.92 14.93 -22.13
CA ASP A 316 -2.91 16.03 -21.16
C ASP A 316 -1.51 16.27 -20.58
N ARG A 317 -0.94 17.44 -20.92
CA ARG A 317 0.40 17.87 -20.48
C ARG A 317 0.39 18.43 -19.06
N HIS A 318 -0.01 17.61 -18.10
CA HIS A 318 0.01 17.95 -16.69
C HIS A 318 1.29 17.47 -16.00
N LYS A 319 1.96 18.33 -15.21
CA LYS A 319 3.23 17.99 -14.52
C LYS A 319 3.13 16.74 -13.62
N ARG A 320 1.96 16.51 -13.02
CA ARG A 320 1.62 15.32 -12.22
C ARG A 320 0.57 14.45 -12.94
N GLY A 321 0.71 14.32 -14.25
CA GLY A 321 -0.26 13.67 -15.12
C GLY A 321 -0.52 12.21 -14.76
N ASP A 322 0.49 11.48 -14.31
CA ASP A 322 0.35 10.11 -13.82
C ASP A 322 -0.55 10.01 -12.58
N TYR A 323 -0.35 10.89 -11.59
CA TYR A 323 -1.19 10.95 -10.40
C TYR A 323 -2.62 11.38 -10.76
N LEU A 324 -2.77 12.36 -11.65
CA LEU A 324 -4.07 12.83 -12.13
C LEU A 324 -4.81 11.70 -12.88
N ALA A 325 -4.13 11.00 -13.79
CA ALA A 325 -4.65 9.87 -14.55
C ALA A 325 -5.17 8.78 -13.61
N LEU A 326 -4.32 8.30 -12.69
CA LEU A 326 -4.67 7.25 -11.73
C LEU A 326 -5.85 7.67 -10.83
N THR A 327 -5.89 8.94 -10.41
CA THR A 327 -7.00 9.50 -9.62
C THR A 327 -8.31 9.44 -10.41
N GLN A 328 -8.31 9.90 -11.67
CA GLN A 328 -9.51 9.89 -12.51
C GLN A 328 -9.91 8.47 -12.94
N MET A 329 -8.96 7.59 -13.22
CA MET A 329 -9.22 6.18 -13.53
C MET A 329 -9.93 5.50 -12.37
N TYR A 330 -9.40 5.62 -11.15
CA TYR A 330 -10.03 5.05 -9.96
C TYR A 330 -11.40 5.66 -9.68
N GLY A 331 -11.54 6.98 -9.83
CA GLY A 331 -12.82 7.68 -9.68
C GLY A 331 -13.88 7.24 -10.68
N ARG A 332 -13.53 7.10 -11.97
CA ARG A 332 -14.45 6.65 -13.02
C ARG A 332 -14.85 5.19 -12.82
N GLN A 333 -13.92 4.33 -12.40
CA GLN A 333 -14.22 2.95 -12.01
C GLN A 333 -15.31 2.91 -10.93
N GLU A 334 -15.10 3.62 -9.82
CA GLU A 334 -16.05 3.62 -8.70
C GLU A 334 -17.36 4.35 -9.05
N TYR A 335 -17.32 5.35 -9.93
CA TYR A 335 -18.53 6.00 -10.45
C TYR A 335 -19.40 5.01 -11.23
N VAL A 336 -18.82 4.24 -12.16
CA VAL A 336 -19.56 3.22 -12.92
C VAL A 336 -20.13 2.14 -12.00
N ARG A 337 -19.36 1.69 -11.01
CA ARG A 337 -19.84 0.76 -9.98
C ARG A 337 -21.04 1.35 -9.22
N GLU A 338 -20.99 2.63 -8.84
CA GLU A 338 -22.07 3.32 -8.14
C GLU A 338 -23.33 3.52 -9.02
N LEU A 339 -23.19 3.73 -10.33
CA LEU A 339 -24.32 3.74 -11.27
C LEU A 339 -25.04 2.38 -11.28
N ASP A 340 -24.30 1.28 -11.38
CA ASP A 340 -24.85 -0.09 -11.34
C ASP A 340 -25.46 -0.40 -9.96
N ARG A 341 -24.86 0.09 -8.87
CA ARG A 341 -25.45 -0.01 -7.52
C ARG A 341 -26.81 0.67 -7.47
N ARG A 342 -26.92 1.90 -7.94
CA ARG A 342 -28.17 2.69 -7.89
C ARG A 342 -29.29 2.01 -8.67
N GLU A 343 -28.97 1.45 -9.82
CA GLU A 343 -29.93 0.70 -10.65
C GLU A 343 -30.38 -0.61 -9.99
N SER A 344 -29.44 -1.35 -9.40
CA SER A 344 -29.72 -2.65 -8.77
C SER A 344 -30.27 -2.55 -7.34
N SER A 345 -30.08 -1.41 -6.65
CA SER A 345 -30.45 -1.23 -5.25
C SER A 345 -31.94 -0.93 -5.04
N SER A 346 -32.54 -1.54 -4.02
CA SER A 346 -33.88 -1.17 -3.57
C SER A 346 -33.87 0.19 -2.86
N ARG A 347 -34.73 1.12 -3.28
CA ARG A 347 -34.90 2.45 -2.64
C ARG A 347 -35.20 2.35 -1.14
N PHE A 348 -35.99 1.35 -0.74
CA PHE A 348 -36.30 1.13 0.68
C PHE A 348 -35.05 0.69 1.46
N LYS A 349 -34.27 -0.25 0.90
CA LYS A 349 -33.02 -0.72 1.51
C LYS A 349 -32.03 0.42 1.67
N GLU A 350 -31.86 1.26 0.65
CA GLU A 350 -30.97 2.43 0.71
C GLU A 350 -31.45 3.49 1.69
N TRP A 351 -32.75 3.80 1.70
CA TRP A 351 -33.33 4.69 2.69
C TRP A 351 -33.07 4.19 4.11
N PHE A 352 -33.32 2.91 4.37
CA PHE A 352 -33.11 2.28 5.68
C PHE A 352 -31.64 2.28 6.09
N TYR A 353 -30.74 1.86 5.21
CA TYR A 353 -29.29 1.86 5.45
C TYR A 353 -28.76 3.27 5.74
N ARG A 354 -29.31 4.28 5.06
CA ARG A 354 -28.98 5.68 5.34
C ARG A 354 -29.49 6.14 6.71
N GLN A 355 -30.69 5.71 7.13
CA GLN A 355 -31.22 6.06 8.46
C GLN A 355 -30.41 5.44 9.61
N ILE A 356 -29.91 4.20 9.44
CA ILE A 356 -29.15 3.50 10.49
C ILE A 356 -27.62 3.68 10.35
N GLY A 357 -27.15 4.51 9.41
CA GLY A 357 -25.75 4.87 9.26
C GLY A 357 -24.82 3.79 8.68
N ILE A 358 -25.37 2.81 7.94
CA ILE A 358 -24.59 1.72 7.31
C ILE A 358 -24.61 1.77 5.78
N SER A 359 -25.04 2.90 5.20
CA SER A 359 -25.11 3.03 3.74
C SER A 359 -23.72 3.17 3.12
N ASP A 360 -23.42 2.28 2.17
CA ASP A 360 -22.24 2.35 1.31
C ASP A 360 -22.46 3.23 0.06
N ALA A 361 -23.55 4.00 0.03
CA ALA A 361 -23.91 4.83 -1.11
C ALA A 361 -23.07 6.12 -1.11
N VAL A 362 -22.59 6.48 -2.30
CA VAL A 362 -21.85 7.72 -2.50
C VAL A 362 -22.76 8.76 -3.15
N ASN A 363 -22.64 10.02 -2.72
CA ASN A 363 -23.35 11.11 -3.36
C ASN A 363 -22.65 11.49 -4.68
N ILE A 364 -23.23 11.05 -5.80
CA ILE A 364 -22.76 11.38 -7.14
C ILE A 364 -23.66 12.39 -7.88
N ALA A 365 -24.56 13.09 -7.17
CA ALA A 365 -25.50 14.02 -7.80
C ALA A 365 -24.80 15.19 -8.51
N ASP A 366 -23.72 15.70 -7.90
CA ASP A 366 -22.98 16.87 -8.40
C ASP A 366 -21.74 16.48 -9.23
N VAL A 367 -21.61 15.19 -9.58
CA VAL A 367 -20.43 14.65 -10.25
C VAL A 367 -20.86 13.98 -11.55
N SER A 368 -20.30 14.42 -12.67
CA SER A 368 -20.56 13.87 -14.00
C SER A 368 -19.23 13.75 -14.75
N PRO A 369 -18.47 12.66 -14.52
CA PRO A 369 -17.26 12.42 -15.29
C PRO A 369 -17.64 12.11 -16.74
N ARG A 370 -16.76 12.46 -17.70
CA ARG A 370 -16.94 12.07 -19.09
C ARG A 370 -16.78 10.55 -19.22
N LEU A 371 -17.87 9.87 -19.59
CA LEU A 371 -17.91 8.43 -19.84
C LEU A 371 -18.34 8.15 -21.28
N GLU A 372 -17.61 7.27 -21.95
CA GLU A 372 -17.85 6.89 -23.34
C GLU A 372 -18.38 5.46 -23.40
N THR A 373 -19.45 5.25 -24.16
CA THR A 373 -20.07 3.92 -24.29
C THR A 373 -19.12 2.99 -25.05
N GLY A 374 -18.97 1.76 -24.57
CA GLY A 374 -18.00 0.80 -25.11
C GLY A 374 -16.58 0.95 -24.55
N HIS A 375 -16.27 2.06 -23.85
CA HIS A 375 -15.00 2.20 -23.15
C HIS A 375 -15.03 1.48 -21.80
N ARG A 376 -13.92 0.83 -21.44
CA ARG A 376 -13.76 0.12 -20.17
C ARG A 376 -13.25 1.06 -19.09
N TYR A 377 -13.97 1.09 -17.97
CA TYR A 377 -13.54 1.82 -16.76
C TYR A 377 -13.20 0.89 -15.58
N GLU A 378 -13.40 -0.42 -15.72
CA GLU A 378 -13.05 -1.41 -14.70
C GLU A 378 -11.61 -1.90 -14.92
N TYR A 379 -10.70 -1.42 -14.07
CA TYR A 379 -9.27 -1.78 -14.10
C TYR A 379 -8.86 -2.64 -12.90
N GLY A 380 -9.81 -3.00 -12.03
CA GLY A 380 -9.55 -3.76 -10.82
C GLY A 380 -8.71 -3.00 -9.79
N ILE A 381 -8.73 -1.66 -9.83
CA ILE A 381 -7.96 -0.83 -8.92
C ILE A 381 -8.57 -0.90 -7.51
N GLY A 382 -7.74 -1.20 -6.52
CA GLY A 382 -8.03 -1.10 -5.09
C GLY A 382 -7.01 -0.23 -4.36
N VAL A 383 -7.34 0.16 -3.13
CA VAL A 383 -6.49 1.00 -2.26
C VAL A 383 -6.33 0.37 -0.87
N ASP A 384 -5.11 0.37 -0.33
CA ASP A 384 -4.78 -0.17 0.99
C ASP A 384 -5.11 0.81 2.14
N PHE A 385 -6.39 0.95 2.47
CA PHE A 385 -6.89 1.92 3.47
C PHE A 385 -6.25 1.82 4.85
N GLU A 386 -5.85 0.62 5.25
CA GLU A 386 -5.32 0.32 6.59
C GLU A 386 -3.79 0.27 6.62
N SER A 387 -3.13 0.60 5.50
CA SER A 387 -1.67 0.55 5.38
C SER A 387 -1.08 -0.79 5.80
N ARG A 388 -1.74 -1.90 5.45
CA ARG A 388 -1.25 -3.27 5.76
C ARG A 388 -0.02 -3.61 4.91
N LEU A 389 0.07 -3.05 3.71
CA LEU A 389 1.17 -3.21 2.77
C LEU A 389 1.95 -1.90 2.68
N PHE A 390 1.26 -0.80 2.37
CA PHE A 390 1.89 0.46 2.01
C PHE A 390 1.46 1.55 2.99
N PHE A 391 2.42 2.06 3.75
CA PHE A 391 2.20 3.25 4.58
C PHE A 391 2.72 4.49 3.87
N ASN A 392 1.84 5.47 3.65
CA ASN A 392 2.22 6.75 3.07
C ASN A 392 2.38 7.82 4.15
N THR A 393 3.53 8.49 4.18
CA THR A 393 3.85 9.51 5.18
C THR A 393 3.14 10.85 5.01
N ARG A 394 2.62 11.17 3.83
CA ARG A 394 1.93 12.43 3.53
C ARG A 394 0.71 12.59 4.45
N LYS A 395 0.73 13.62 5.30
CA LYS A 395 -0.25 13.88 6.37
C LYS A 395 -0.45 12.76 7.42
N SER A 396 0.32 11.68 7.37
CA SER A 396 0.18 10.52 8.27
C SER A 396 1.32 10.37 9.25
N LYS A 397 2.31 11.29 9.27
CA LYS A 397 3.49 11.21 10.17
C LYS A 397 3.13 11.09 11.66
N ARG A 398 1.94 11.53 12.06
CA ARG A 398 1.45 11.46 13.46
C ARG A 398 0.76 10.13 13.80
N ASP A 399 0.53 9.27 12.81
CA ASP A 399 -0.20 8.01 13.00
C ASP A 399 0.71 6.84 13.37
N ILE A 400 2.02 7.09 13.48
CA ILE A 400 3.04 6.05 13.59
C ILE A 400 3.77 6.11 14.92
N GLU A 401 4.13 4.92 15.40
CA GLU A 401 5.09 4.75 16.49
C GLU A 401 6.06 3.62 16.16
N TRP A 402 7.27 3.71 16.71
CA TRP A 402 8.26 2.64 16.64
C TRP A 402 8.13 1.76 17.89
N LEU A 403 7.42 0.64 17.72
CA LEU A 403 6.97 -0.18 18.84
C LEU A 403 7.72 -1.51 18.89
N ARG A 404 7.98 -1.95 20.12
CA ARG A 404 8.41 -3.32 20.42
C ARG A 404 7.23 -4.05 21.04
N HIS A 405 6.62 -4.96 20.28
CA HIS A 405 5.35 -5.60 20.65
C HIS A 405 5.43 -6.57 21.86
N HIS A 406 6.63 -6.86 22.38
CA HIS A 406 6.75 -7.56 23.66
C HIS A 406 6.36 -6.67 24.85
N ASN A 407 6.55 -5.35 24.75
CA ASN A 407 6.25 -4.41 25.82
C ASN A 407 4.80 -3.92 25.72
N ILE A 408 3.88 -4.74 26.24
CA ILE A 408 2.43 -4.47 26.22
C ILE A 408 2.07 -3.16 26.93
N SER A 409 2.81 -2.80 27.98
CA SER A 409 2.61 -1.52 28.68
C SER A 409 2.88 -0.34 27.74
N LYS A 410 4.01 -0.36 27.01
CA LYS A 410 4.35 0.70 26.05
C LYS A 410 3.36 0.75 24.89
N THR A 411 2.97 -0.40 24.32
CA THR A 411 1.97 -0.42 23.25
C THR A 411 0.61 0.09 23.74
N SER A 412 0.19 -0.26 24.95
CA SER A 412 -1.06 0.24 25.54
C SER A 412 -1.00 1.73 25.87
N SER A 413 0.15 2.23 26.33
CA SER A 413 0.34 3.67 26.59
C SER A 413 0.32 4.47 25.30
N ALA A 414 0.96 3.99 24.23
CA ALA A 414 0.87 4.61 22.90
C ALA A 414 -0.58 4.63 22.40
N GLN A 415 -1.28 3.50 22.52
CA GLN A 415 -2.69 3.39 22.13
C GLN A 415 -3.57 4.42 22.87
N MET A 416 -3.35 4.60 24.17
CA MET A 416 -4.06 5.58 24.99
C MET A 416 -3.70 7.03 24.61
N GLN A 417 -2.42 7.33 24.39
CA GLN A 417 -1.93 8.65 24.01
C GLN A 417 -2.54 9.12 22.67
N HIS A 418 -2.71 8.20 21.73
CA HIS A 418 -3.29 8.46 20.42
C HIS A 418 -4.82 8.31 20.36
N GLY A 419 -5.47 8.02 21.50
CA GLY A 419 -6.93 7.93 21.59
C GLY A 419 -7.54 6.75 20.82
N VAL A 420 -6.78 5.67 20.60
CA VAL A 420 -7.24 4.50 19.83
C VAL A 420 -8.04 3.54 20.74
N PRO A 421 -9.25 3.10 20.36
CA PRO A 421 -10.10 2.22 21.17
C PRO A 421 -9.43 0.90 21.57
N ARG A 422 -9.70 0.39 22.78
CA ARG A 422 -9.05 -0.82 23.35
C ARG A 422 -9.36 -2.12 22.61
N GLU A 423 -10.43 -2.14 21.85
CA GLU A 423 -10.89 -3.23 21.00
C GLU A 423 -9.86 -3.55 19.91
N LYS A 424 -9.12 -2.54 19.45
CA LYS A 424 -8.08 -2.67 18.42
C LYS A 424 -6.70 -2.62 19.06
N ARG A 425 -6.27 -3.74 19.65
CA ARG A 425 -4.98 -3.83 20.36
C ARG A 425 -3.80 -3.79 19.39
N LEU A 426 -2.75 -3.05 19.75
CA LEU A 426 -1.48 -2.96 19.00
C LEU A 426 -0.58 -4.19 19.24
N LEU A 427 -1.08 -5.37 18.90
CA LEU A 427 -0.35 -6.63 19.03
C LEU A 427 0.48 -6.94 17.78
N LEU A 428 1.46 -7.82 17.94
CA LEU A 428 2.18 -8.37 16.79
C LEU A 428 1.19 -9.21 15.95
N PRO A 429 1.06 -8.97 14.64
CA PRO A 429 0.24 -9.78 13.75
C PRO A 429 0.68 -11.25 13.72
N ALA A 430 -0.28 -12.17 13.55
CA ALA A 430 -0.03 -13.60 13.66
C ALA A 430 0.93 -14.14 12.59
N GLU A 431 0.95 -13.53 11.40
CA GLU A 431 1.89 -13.84 10.32
C GLU A 431 3.36 -13.58 10.69
N LEU A 432 3.63 -12.72 11.69
CA LEU A 432 4.99 -12.43 12.18
C LEU A 432 5.38 -13.31 13.38
N PHE A 433 4.55 -14.27 13.79
CA PHE A 433 4.87 -15.15 14.90
C PHE A 433 6.00 -16.13 14.56
N PRO A 434 6.83 -16.52 15.55
CA PRO A 434 7.84 -17.55 15.37
C PRO A 434 7.24 -18.83 14.79
N GLY A 435 7.85 -19.39 13.75
CA GLY A 435 7.40 -20.59 13.05
C GLY A 435 6.58 -20.34 11.78
N ARG A 436 6.06 -19.11 11.57
CA ARG A 436 5.47 -18.70 10.28
C ARG A 436 6.46 -17.96 9.40
N ILE A 437 7.27 -17.11 10.02
CA ILE A 437 8.34 -16.36 9.35
C ILE A 437 9.66 -16.58 10.09
N GLY A 438 10.75 -16.69 9.34
CA GLY A 438 12.09 -16.85 9.89
C GLY A 438 12.58 -15.63 10.67
N ASN A 439 13.57 -15.81 11.53
CA ASN A 439 14.26 -14.69 12.17
C ASN A 439 15.30 -14.11 11.20
N PRO A 440 15.25 -12.81 10.87
CA PRO A 440 16.17 -12.22 9.89
C PRO A 440 17.64 -12.22 10.36
N PHE A 441 17.92 -12.37 11.65
CA PHE A 441 19.28 -12.45 12.21
C PHE A 441 19.85 -13.86 12.28
N GLN A 442 19.09 -14.88 11.88
CA GLN A 442 19.59 -16.25 11.83
C GLN A 442 20.64 -16.37 10.72
N GLN A 443 21.86 -16.77 11.06
CA GLN A 443 22.90 -17.02 10.07
C GLN A 443 22.56 -18.29 9.25
N PRO A 444 22.78 -18.29 7.94
CA PRO A 444 22.71 -19.49 7.12
C PRO A 444 23.77 -20.51 7.58
N VAL A 445 23.45 -21.80 7.44
CA VAL A 445 24.35 -22.90 7.75
C VAL A 445 25.03 -23.33 6.46
N PHE A 446 26.36 -23.23 6.40
CA PHE A 446 27.14 -23.64 5.24
C PHE A 446 27.82 -24.97 5.49
N SER A 447 28.01 -25.75 4.42
CA SER A 447 28.78 -26.99 4.50
C SER A 447 30.27 -26.70 4.69
N LYS A 448 31.01 -27.58 5.39
CA LYS A 448 32.45 -27.37 5.71
C LYS A 448 33.35 -27.10 4.50
N ASN A 449 32.93 -27.50 3.29
CA ASN A 449 33.70 -27.36 2.05
C ASN A 449 33.08 -26.34 1.07
N GLU A 450 32.04 -25.60 1.48
CA GLU A 450 31.37 -24.63 0.62
C GLU A 450 32.14 -23.31 0.60
N GLN A 451 32.60 -22.89 -0.58
CA GLN A 451 33.24 -21.59 -0.74
C GLN A 451 32.18 -20.48 -0.73
N VAL A 452 32.10 -19.73 0.37
CA VAL A 452 31.20 -18.59 0.50
C VAL A 452 31.87 -17.29 0.05
N LYS A 453 31.15 -16.48 -0.72
CA LYS A 453 31.58 -15.15 -1.16
C LYS A 453 30.54 -14.11 -0.73
N PRO A 454 30.95 -13.00 -0.07
CA PRO A 454 32.28 -12.76 0.50
C PRO A 454 32.65 -13.77 1.61
N PRO A 455 33.94 -13.92 1.96
CA PRO A 455 34.35 -14.80 3.06
C PRO A 455 33.77 -14.33 4.39
N LEU A 456 33.51 -15.29 5.28
CA LEU A 456 33.07 -15.03 6.65
C LEU A 456 34.14 -14.23 7.41
N ASN A 457 33.74 -13.10 7.96
CA ASN A 457 34.56 -12.23 8.80
C ASN A 457 33.83 -11.99 10.13
N SER A 458 34.45 -12.37 11.25
CA SER A 458 33.81 -12.30 12.57
C SER A 458 33.37 -10.91 12.99
N THR A 459 34.05 -9.87 12.50
CA THR A 459 33.76 -8.46 12.83
C THR A 459 32.68 -7.91 11.91
N LEU A 460 32.84 -8.09 10.58
CA LEU A 460 31.92 -7.53 9.59
C LEU A 460 30.57 -8.27 9.54
N ASP A 461 30.56 -9.57 9.87
CA ASP A 461 29.37 -10.43 9.82
C ASP A 461 28.72 -10.62 11.19
N MET A 462 29.09 -9.80 12.18
CA MET A 462 28.52 -9.85 13.52
C MET A 462 27.03 -9.45 13.50
N LEU A 463 26.16 -10.40 13.83
CA LEU A 463 24.73 -10.20 13.97
C LEU A 463 24.29 -10.35 15.44
N PRO A 464 23.22 -9.66 15.86
CA PRO A 464 22.73 -9.75 17.22
C PRO A 464 22.11 -11.13 17.50
N SER A 465 22.02 -11.48 18.80
CA SER A 465 21.42 -12.76 19.22
C SER A 465 19.96 -12.87 18.80
N THR A 466 19.62 -13.96 18.11
CA THR A 466 18.27 -14.29 17.62
C THR A 466 17.26 -14.47 18.75
N LYS A 467 17.71 -14.86 19.96
CA LYS A 467 16.85 -15.01 21.15
C LYS A 467 16.30 -13.66 21.62
N ASN A 468 17.11 -12.62 21.56
CA ASN A 468 16.75 -11.28 22.03
C ASN A 468 16.13 -10.42 20.91
N HIS A 469 16.43 -10.73 19.64
CA HIS A 469 15.98 -9.98 18.47
C HIS A 469 15.00 -10.82 17.64
N THR A 470 13.80 -11.01 18.16
CA THR A 470 12.67 -11.60 17.43
C THR A 470 11.82 -10.48 16.82
N TRP A 471 10.92 -10.80 15.87
CA TRP A 471 9.93 -9.84 15.34
C TRP A 471 9.11 -9.14 16.44
N ARG A 472 8.95 -9.78 17.60
CA ARG A 472 8.27 -9.22 18.77
C ARG A 472 9.11 -8.16 19.51
N ASN A 473 10.43 -8.22 19.40
CA ASN A 473 11.39 -7.38 20.13
C ASN A 473 12.03 -6.29 19.26
N MET A 474 11.96 -6.42 17.94
CA MET A 474 12.41 -5.38 17.01
C MET A 474 11.50 -4.14 17.10
N PRO A 475 12.07 -2.93 16.98
CA PRO A 475 11.27 -1.71 16.87
C PRO A 475 10.66 -1.65 15.47
N LEU A 476 9.38 -2.01 15.34
CA LEU A 476 8.66 -1.95 14.08
C LEU A 476 7.84 -0.66 14.02
N LEU A 477 7.92 0.06 12.90
CA LEU A 477 7.00 1.14 12.58
C LEU A 477 5.59 0.55 12.48
N THR A 478 4.71 1.04 13.34
CA THR A 478 3.32 0.57 13.46
C THR A 478 2.38 1.75 13.22
N ASN A 479 1.43 1.59 12.31
CA ASN A 479 0.29 2.51 12.18
C ASN A 479 -0.70 2.21 13.31
N ILE A 480 -0.85 3.17 14.22
CA ILE A 480 -1.57 3.00 15.48
C ILE A 480 -3.08 2.97 15.25
N HIS A 481 -3.60 3.86 14.40
CA HIS A 481 -5.04 3.93 14.09
C HIS A 481 -5.51 2.72 13.27
N ALA A 482 -4.63 2.18 12.42
CA ALA A 482 -4.88 0.96 11.70
C ALA A 482 -4.53 -0.33 12.48
N ALA A 483 -3.82 -0.21 13.61
CA ALA A 483 -3.19 -1.33 14.32
C ALA A 483 -2.46 -2.30 13.38
N SER A 484 -1.76 -1.76 12.38
CA SER A 484 -1.10 -2.49 11.32
C SER A 484 0.40 -2.16 11.30
N ILE A 485 1.21 -3.14 10.90
CA ILE A 485 2.65 -2.96 10.70
C ILE A 485 2.87 -3.01 9.19
N PRO A 486 3.06 -1.89 8.47
CA PRO A 486 3.20 -1.90 7.02
C PRO A 486 4.42 -2.70 6.55
N ALA A 487 4.31 -3.30 5.36
CA ALA A 487 5.43 -3.99 4.73
C ALA A 487 6.44 -3.01 4.12
N LEU A 488 5.94 -1.89 3.57
CA LEU A 488 6.75 -0.80 3.02
C LEU A 488 6.28 0.56 3.55
N ILE A 489 7.24 1.47 3.64
CA ILE A 489 7.03 2.87 4.01
C ILE A 489 7.35 3.72 2.79
N HIS A 490 6.34 4.37 2.22
CA HIS A 490 6.49 5.36 1.15
C HIS A 490 6.64 6.75 1.76
N LEU A 491 7.83 7.31 1.60
CA LEU A 491 8.25 8.62 2.10
C LEU A 491 7.81 9.70 1.12
N ASP A 492 6.51 10.00 1.10
CA ASP A 492 6.01 11.16 0.38
C ASP A 492 6.09 12.41 1.27
N GLU A 493 6.78 13.41 0.77
CA GLU A 493 7.14 14.62 1.50
C GLU A 493 6.12 15.73 1.27
N GLU A 494 5.90 16.53 2.31
CA GLU A 494 5.16 17.77 2.20
C GLU A 494 6.13 18.90 1.86
N LYS A 495 6.13 19.37 0.60
CA LYS A 495 6.80 20.63 0.25
C LYS A 495 6.27 21.69 1.22
N VAL A 496 7.14 22.22 2.07
CA VAL A 496 6.78 23.31 2.99
C VAL A 496 6.50 24.53 2.12
N VAL A 497 5.24 24.87 1.92
CA VAL A 497 4.85 26.13 1.30
C VAL A 497 4.86 27.18 2.41
N GLU A 498 5.99 27.88 2.57
CA GLU A 498 6.05 29.06 3.43
C GLU A 498 5.29 30.22 2.77
N LYS A 499 4.50 30.94 3.57
CA LYS A 499 3.58 31.99 3.12
C LYS A 499 4.27 33.31 2.74
N ASP A 500 5.56 33.46 3.03
CA ASP A 500 6.24 34.76 2.97
C ASP A 500 7.50 34.66 2.12
N GLY A 501 7.33 34.74 0.78
CA GLY A 501 8.22 35.20 -0.30
C GLY A 501 9.76 35.16 -0.25
N ASN A 502 10.39 34.62 0.78
CA ASN A 502 11.83 34.59 0.98
C ASN A 502 12.30 33.15 0.76
N GLU A 503 12.76 32.90 -0.45
CA GLU A 503 13.29 31.63 -0.89
C GLU A 503 14.62 31.33 -0.18
N TRP A 504 14.56 30.68 0.99
CA TRP A 504 15.69 29.93 1.53
C TRP A 504 15.50 28.46 1.14
N PRO A 505 16.45 27.83 0.42
CA PRO A 505 16.29 26.45 0.00
C PRO A 505 16.40 25.56 1.24
N VAL A 506 15.27 25.15 1.82
CA VAL A 506 15.26 24.13 2.89
C VAL A 506 15.47 22.75 2.25
N LYS A 507 16.65 22.55 1.65
CA LYS A 507 17.18 21.24 1.20
C LYS A 507 17.39 20.25 2.37
N HIS A 508 17.25 20.71 3.62
CA HIS A 508 17.68 19.98 4.81
C HIS A 508 16.59 19.18 5.53
N THR A 509 15.32 19.58 5.49
CA THR A 509 14.25 18.90 6.27
C THR A 509 13.88 17.54 5.66
N GLU A 510 13.94 17.42 4.34
CA GLU A 510 13.71 16.19 3.56
C GLU A 510 14.73 15.10 3.93
N ARG A 511 16.01 15.47 3.85
CA ARG A 511 17.15 14.67 4.30
C ARG A 511 16.99 14.29 5.78
N LEU A 512 16.62 15.24 6.65
CA LEU A 512 16.50 14.99 8.09
C LEU A 512 15.47 13.91 8.42
N MET A 513 14.27 13.93 7.81
CA MET A 513 13.25 12.90 8.09
C MET A 513 13.70 11.53 7.58
N ARG A 514 14.19 11.47 6.34
CA ARG A 514 14.64 10.24 5.71
C ARG A 514 15.78 9.59 6.47
N ASP A 515 16.76 10.40 6.88
CA ASP A 515 17.91 9.96 7.70
C ASP A 515 17.44 9.50 9.08
N THR A 516 16.57 10.28 9.74
CA THR A 516 16.04 9.94 11.07
C THR A 516 15.21 8.65 11.05
N TRP A 517 14.47 8.39 9.96
CA TRP A 517 13.66 7.17 9.84
C TRP A 517 14.50 5.98 9.41
N TRP A 518 15.51 6.20 8.57
CA TRP A 518 16.47 5.17 8.18
C TRP A 518 17.21 4.63 9.40
N SER A 519 17.74 5.50 10.27
CA SER A 519 18.45 5.09 11.50
C SER A 519 17.55 4.39 12.53
N LYS A 520 16.23 4.51 12.39
CA LYS A 520 15.25 3.78 13.23
C LYS A 520 14.87 2.41 12.69
N MET A 521 15.17 2.11 11.41
CA MET A 521 14.89 0.81 10.82
C MET A 521 15.61 -0.28 11.62
N TRP A 522 14.88 -1.35 11.96
CA TRP A 522 15.39 -2.40 12.84
C TRP A 522 16.66 -3.08 12.31
N TYR A 523 16.92 -3.07 11.01
CA TYR A 523 18.11 -3.65 10.41
C TYR A 523 19.27 -2.68 10.26
N GLN A 524 19.06 -1.37 10.37
CA GLN A 524 20.08 -0.37 10.00
C GLN A 524 21.39 -0.52 10.78
N PRO A 525 21.39 -0.75 12.11
CA PRO A 525 22.63 -0.96 12.88
C PRO A 525 23.44 -2.19 12.45
N TRP A 526 22.83 -3.09 11.67
CA TRP A 526 23.44 -4.34 11.20
C TRP A 526 23.38 -4.44 9.67
N ALA A 527 23.13 -3.33 8.98
CA ALA A 527 22.80 -3.34 7.55
C ALA A 527 23.91 -3.97 6.71
N ARG A 528 25.18 -3.67 7.01
CA ARG A 528 26.33 -4.27 6.32
C ARG A 528 26.38 -5.78 6.54
N ALA A 529 26.33 -6.23 7.79
CA ALA A 529 26.36 -7.66 8.13
C ALA A 529 25.19 -8.44 7.53
N LEU A 530 23.99 -7.85 7.53
CA LEU A 530 22.79 -8.42 6.92
C LEU A 530 22.88 -8.46 5.39
N LEU A 531 23.45 -7.44 4.76
CA LEU A 531 23.69 -7.44 3.32
C LEU A 531 24.73 -8.49 2.95
N ARG A 532 25.83 -8.61 3.70
CA ARG A 532 26.85 -9.67 3.49
C ARG A 532 26.23 -11.05 3.65
N LYS A 533 25.35 -11.23 4.64
CA LYS A 533 24.56 -12.46 4.81
C LYS A 533 23.68 -12.72 3.57
N TYR A 534 22.98 -11.71 3.05
CA TYR A 534 22.16 -11.85 1.83
C TYR A 534 23.00 -12.30 0.63
N VAL A 535 24.15 -11.66 0.37
CA VAL A 535 25.05 -12.00 -0.74
C VAL A 535 25.62 -13.42 -0.60
N ARG A 536 25.90 -13.86 0.63
CA ARG A 536 26.38 -15.23 0.91
C ARG A 536 25.30 -16.31 0.81
N SER A 537 24.03 -15.96 0.61
CA SER A 537 22.95 -16.94 0.62
C SER A 537 23.19 -18.02 -0.45
N PRO A 538 22.98 -19.31 -0.13
CA PRO A 538 23.52 -20.42 -0.90
C PRO A 538 23.08 -20.38 -2.36
N THR A 539 24.00 -20.70 -3.27
CA THR A 539 23.77 -20.90 -4.71
C THR A 539 23.87 -22.38 -5.10
N GLY A 540 23.96 -23.28 -4.11
CA GLY A 540 24.15 -24.71 -4.27
C GLY A 540 22.86 -25.52 -4.44
N PHE A 541 22.97 -26.84 -4.24
CA PHE A 541 21.88 -27.80 -4.45
C PHE A 541 20.60 -27.49 -3.65
N ASP A 542 20.72 -27.10 -2.39
CA ASP A 542 19.55 -26.79 -1.54
C ASP A 542 18.79 -25.56 -2.05
N ALA A 543 19.51 -24.56 -2.56
CA ALA A 543 18.91 -23.38 -3.19
C ALA A 543 18.30 -23.72 -4.55
N ALA A 544 18.94 -24.60 -5.34
CA ALA A 544 18.37 -25.11 -6.59
C ALA A 544 17.10 -25.96 -6.35
N GLN A 545 17.07 -26.76 -5.29
CA GLN A 545 15.90 -27.53 -4.89
C GLN A 545 14.77 -26.62 -4.40
N SER A 546 15.09 -25.66 -3.52
CA SER A 546 14.16 -24.61 -3.09
C SER A 546 13.59 -23.87 -4.29
N ALA A 547 14.44 -23.47 -5.25
CA ALA A 547 14.06 -22.80 -6.49
C ALA A 547 13.10 -23.62 -7.35
N LEU A 548 13.37 -24.92 -7.53
CA LEU A 548 12.50 -25.83 -8.30
C LEU A 548 11.13 -26.04 -7.65
N LEU A 549 11.02 -25.88 -6.33
CA LEU A 549 9.78 -25.96 -5.56
C LEU A 549 9.08 -24.59 -5.40
N GLY A 550 9.54 -23.55 -6.10
CA GLY A 550 8.98 -22.20 -6.03
C GLY A 550 9.33 -21.45 -4.74
N GLY A 551 10.50 -21.76 -4.15
CA GLY A 551 11.05 -21.08 -2.98
C GLY A 551 11.61 -19.69 -3.29
N GLN A 552 11.96 -18.96 -2.21
CA GLN A 552 12.34 -17.54 -2.23
C GLN A 552 13.55 -17.22 -3.12
N ASP A 553 14.41 -18.21 -3.38
CA ASP A 553 15.62 -18.04 -4.18
C ASP A 553 15.36 -17.91 -5.68
N TRP A 554 14.11 -18.07 -6.10
CA TRP A 554 13.72 -17.98 -7.51
C TRP A 554 12.40 -17.23 -7.75
N TRP A 555 12.14 -16.23 -6.91
CA TRP A 555 11.08 -15.25 -7.17
C TRP A 555 11.20 -14.69 -8.59
N ASP A 556 12.41 -14.31 -9.02
CA ASP A 556 12.71 -13.88 -10.38
C ASP A 556 13.51 -14.98 -11.12
N LEU A 557 13.09 -15.33 -12.33
CA LEU A 557 13.73 -16.38 -13.14
C LEU A 557 15.18 -16.05 -13.52
N ARG A 558 15.54 -14.76 -13.54
CA ARG A 558 16.90 -14.31 -13.85
C ARG A 558 17.89 -14.60 -12.72
N GLY A 559 17.40 -14.76 -11.50
CA GLY A 559 18.23 -14.90 -10.31
C GLY A 559 19.09 -13.65 -10.05
N GLY A 560 20.22 -13.87 -9.38
CA GLY A 560 21.13 -12.82 -8.94
C GLY A 560 21.00 -12.53 -7.43
N LYS A 561 22.13 -12.22 -6.79
CA LYS A 561 22.21 -11.77 -5.39
C LYS A 561 23.30 -10.72 -5.31
N GLY A 562 23.09 -9.68 -4.52
CA GLY A 562 24.08 -8.61 -4.32
C GLY A 562 24.20 -7.61 -5.47
N GLY A 563 23.13 -7.41 -6.24
CA GLY A 563 23.08 -6.45 -7.34
C GLY A 563 21.65 -6.19 -7.82
N VAL A 564 21.54 -5.49 -8.93
CA VAL A 564 20.26 -5.11 -9.56
C VAL A 564 20.28 -5.45 -11.04
N TRP A 565 19.09 -5.65 -11.60
CA TRP A 565 18.91 -5.71 -13.05
C TRP A 565 18.56 -4.33 -13.60
N THR A 566 18.89 -4.06 -14.85
CA THR A 566 18.31 -2.95 -15.61
C THR A 566 17.10 -3.42 -16.42
N ASP A 567 16.26 -2.49 -16.87
CA ASP A 567 15.18 -2.75 -17.83
C ASP A 567 15.66 -3.26 -19.20
N LYS A 568 16.97 -3.21 -19.46
CA LYS A 568 17.63 -3.80 -20.64
C LYS A 568 18.12 -5.24 -20.41
N GLY A 569 17.97 -5.78 -19.20
CA GLY A 569 18.47 -7.10 -18.84
C GLY A 569 19.96 -7.16 -18.51
N GLU A 570 20.58 -6.03 -18.14
CA GLU A 570 21.98 -5.98 -17.70
C GLU A 570 22.04 -6.14 -16.16
N TRP A 571 22.98 -6.93 -15.66
CA TRP A 571 23.23 -7.05 -14.22
C TRP A 571 24.28 -6.03 -13.78
N ILE A 572 24.01 -5.33 -12.69
CA ILE A 572 24.94 -4.36 -12.08
C ILE A 572 25.12 -4.72 -10.61
N ASP A 573 26.36 -4.93 -10.20
CA ASP A 573 26.69 -5.29 -8.81
C ASP A 573 26.40 -4.14 -7.84
N TYR A 574 26.05 -4.49 -6.60
CA TYR A 574 25.76 -3.52 -5.55
C TYR A 574 26.90 -2.53 -5.34
N ALA A 575 28.15 -3.03 -5.41
CA ALA A 575 29.34 -2.20 -5.32
C ALA A 575 29.33 -1.10 -6.38
N GLU A 576 28.96 -1.38 -7.61
CA GLU A 576 28.96 -0.40 -8.69
C GLU A 576 27.81 0.62 -8.55
N VAL A 577 26.59 0.13 -8.25
CA VAL A 577 25.41 1.00 -8.11
C VAL A 577 25.54 1.94 -6.92
N CYS A 578 26.07 1.45 -5.80
CA CYS A 578 26.05 2.15 -4.52
C CYS A 578 27.42 2.63 -4.01
N THR A 579 28.48 2.48 -4.80
CA THR A 579 29.77 3.13 -4.52
C THR A 579 29.59 4.63 -4.30
N GLY A 580 30.12 5.09 -3.17
CA GLY A 580 30.13 6.49 -2.74
C GLY A 580 28.96 6.89 -1.85
N PHE A 581 28.08 5.95 -1.50
CA PHE A 581 26.92 6.19 -0.64
C PHE A 581 26.87 5.27 0.60
N GLU A 582 27.97 4.57 0.89
CA GLU A 582 28.05 3.60 1.98
C GLU A 582 27.91 4.24 3.35
N GLU A 583 28.39 5.47 3.53
CA GLU A 583 28.23 6.22 4.78
C GLU A 583 26.74 6.48 5.06
N GLU A 584 25.98 6.93 4.06
CA GLU A 584 24.55 7.20 4.22
C GLU A 584 23.69 5.93 4.38
N VAL A 585 24.19 4.78 3.92
CA VAL A 585 23.48 3.50 4.01
C VAL A 585 23.81 2.76 5.30
N PHE A 586 25.09 2.58 5.61
CA PHE A 586 25.55 1.74 6.72
C PHE A 586 25.82 2.55 7.99
N ASP A 587 26.38 3.75 7.87
CA ASP A 587 26.74 4.62 9.01
C ASP A 587 27.55 3.87 10.09
N ASP A 588 28.54 3.10 9.65
CA ASP A 588 29.32 2.18 10.51
C ASP A 588 30.83 2.44 10.53
N GLU A 589 31.29 3.51 9.86
CA GLU A 589 32.70 3.90 9.75
C GLU A 589 33.64 2.84 9.12
N LEU A 590 33.10 1.76 8.53
CA LEU A 590 33.89 0.68 7.94
C LEU A 590 34.34 0.96 6.50
N GLY A 591 33.90 2.06 5.91
CA GLY A 591 34.26 2.51 4.56
C GLY A 591 33.44 1.85 3.44
N ARG A 592 34.05 1.80 2.25
CA ARG A 592 33.39 1.32 1.01
C ARG A 592 33.01 -0.15 1.09
N TRP A 593 31.96 -0.52 0.37
CA TRP A 593 31.51 -1.91 0.29
C TRP A 593 32.53 -2.77 -0.48
N GLY A 594 32.94 -3.90 0.10
CA GLY A 594 33.96 -4.78 -0.49
C GLY A 594 35.42 -4.35 -0.26
N ALA A 595 35.64 -3.15 0.27
CA ALA A 595 36.96 -2.62 0.67
C ALA A 595 36.93 -2.19 2.15
N GLU A 596 36.29 -3.01 3.00
CA GLU A 596 36.07 -2.67 4.41
C GLU A 596 37.39 -2.61 5.19
N GLY A 597 37.61 -1.53 5.93
CA GLY A 597 38.85 -1.32 6.69
C GLY A 597 40.02 -0.72 5.88
N GLY A 598 39.75 -0.28 4.64
CA GLY A 598 40.72 0.32 3.74
C GLY A 598 41.51 -0.76 3.01
N ASP A 599 41.38 -0.78 1.68
CA ASP A 599 42.15 -1.71 0.87
C ASP A 599 43.65 -1.40 1.05
N THR A 600 44.43 -2.41 1.41
CA THR A 600 45.89 -2.26 1.48
C THR A 600 46.53 -2.15 0.10
N ASP A 601 45.76 -2.37 -0.97
CA ASP A 601 46.21 -2.42 -2.35
C ASP A 601 45.98 -1.13 -3.15
N GLU A 602 45.12 -0.19 -2.70
CA GLU A 602 45.02 1.14 -3.34
C GLU A 602 46.33 1.94 -3.09
N PRO A 603 47.01 2.41 -4.15
CA PRO A 603 48.26 3.13 -4.00
C PRO A 603 48.02 4.53 -3.41
N LEU A 604 48.35 4.68 -2.13
CA LEU A 604 48.39 5.95 -1.43
C LEU A 604 49.74 6.63 -1.72
N TYR A 605 49.72 7.72 -2.47
CA TYR A 605 50.92 8.52 -2.75
C TYR A 605 51.03 9.70 -1.78
N ASN A 606 52.25 10.06 -1.39
CA ASN A 606 52.49 11.32 -0.68
C ASN A 606 52.39 12.52 -1.62
N GLN A 607 52.46 13.73 -1.07
CA GLN A 607 52.50 15.00 -1.84
C GLN A 607 53.66 15.10 -2.86
N PHE A 608 54.60 14.16 -2.85
CA PHE A 608 55.73 14.06 -3.77
C PHE A 608 55.57 12.90 -4.77
N GLY A 609 54.38 12.29 -4.88
CA GLY A 609 54.11 11.20 -5.82
C GLY A 609 54.77 9.86 -5.46
N LYS A 610 55.18 9.68 -4.20
CA LYS A 610 55.84 8.44 -3.73
C LYS A 610 54.84 7.55 -3.02
N LEU A 611 54.77 6.28 -3.42
CA LEU A 611 53.91 5.26 -2.83
C LEU A 611 54.23 5.07 -1.34
N ILE A 612 53.24 5.31 -0.49
CA ILE A 612 53.29 5.15 0.97
C ILE A 612 52.75 3.76 1.38
N LYS A 613 51.69 3.30 0.70
CA LYS A 613 50.96 2.04 0.98
C LYS A 613 50.17 1.65 -0.29
N GLY A 614 49.98 0.37 -0.59
CA GLY A 614 49.36 -0.08 -1.86
C GLY A 614 50.27 -0.95 -2.72
N LYS A 615 49.72 -1.59 -3.77
CA LYS A 615 50.49 -2.17 -4.87
C LYS A 615 50.27 -1.33 -6.12
N GLU A 616 51.34 -0.93 -6.78
CA GLU A 616 51.24 -0.40 -8.14
C GLU A 616 50.77 -1.51 -9.09
N GLU A 617 49.72 -1.25 -9.87
CA GLU A 617 49.36 -2.12 -10.99
C GLU A 617 50.55 -2.16 -11.96
N GLN A 618 51.19 -3.33 -12.07
CA GLN A 618 52.16 -3.55 -13.14
C GLN A 618 51.40 -3.56 -14.46
N VAL A 619 51.38 -2.42 -15.14
CA VAL A 619 51.04 -2.35 -16.56
C VAL A 619 52.04 -3.24 -17.29
N GLY A 620 51.57 -4.40 -17.75
CA GLY A 620 52.36 -5.30 -18.59
C GLY A 620 52.84 -4.55 -19.82
N SER A 621 54.14 -4.28 -19.88
CA SER A 621 54.80 -3.81 -21.08
C SER A 621 54.68 -4.90 -22.16
N SER A 622 53.95 -4.58 -23.22
CA SER A 622 54.00 -5.31 -24.50
C SER A 622 55.35 -5.12 -25.17
#